data_AF-A0A2W0DQB8-F1
#
_entry.id   AF-A0A2W0DQB8-F1
#
_cell.length_a   1.000
_cell.length_b   1.000
_cell.length_c   1.000
_cell.angle_alpha   90.00
_cell.angle_beta   90.00
_cell.angle_gamma   90.00
#
_symmetry.space_group_name_H-M   'P 1'
#
loop_
_entity.id
_entity.type
_entity.pdbx_description
1 polymer ?
#
loop_
_entity_poly.entity_id
_entity_poly.type
_entity_poly.pdbx_seq_one_letter_code
_entity_poly.pdbx_strand_id
1 'polypeptide(L)'
;MTRYYVGDSPVQVTVLPPDEDWTFAPFQSAAARLIDPDGMQRTGLTASLEGLPEHVEVVWPKESVLDKPGLWQLLVDLTTEDGKTQHFPPYNLPVEQEDGWHTIDSLRDQWRDAPMDDAELFVLMQSARDQCEAFAPALTGPVPLRFRQAQAMQTRALWNAGHTAQDQFGAEGMTVTAFPMDWQVKALLRPTRAIGGFF
;
A
#
# COMPACT_ATOMS: atom_id res chain seq x y z
N MET A 1 -1.07 6.76 8.21
CA MET A 1 -1.69 5.44 8.46
C MET A 1 -0.63 4.58 9.16
N THR A 2 -0.96 3.40 9.69
CA THR A 2 0.07 2.53 10.29
C THR A 2 0.68 1.66 9.20
N ARG A 3 2.02 1.64 9.10
CA ARG A 3 2.77 0.76 8.19
C ARG A 3 3.73 -0.11 8.99
N TYR A 4 4.12 -1.23 8.42
CA TYR A 4 4.99 -2.22 9.07
C TYR A 4 6.09 -2.70 8.13
N TYR A 5 7.10 -3.35 8.68
CA TYR A 5 8.12 -4.10 7.94
C TYR A 5 7.92 -5.60 8.09
N VAL A 6 8.45 -6.38 7.13
CA VAL A 6 8.47 -7.84 7.22
C VAL A 6 9.17 -8.27 8.51
N GLY A 7 8.49 -9.11 9.30
CA GLY A 7 8.96 -9.58 10.60
C GLY A 7 8.56 -8.71 11.79
N ASP A 8 7.89 -7.57 11.57
CA ASP A 8 7.36 -6.77 12.68
C ASP A 8 6.27 -7.51 13.44
N SER A 9 6.29 -7.38 14.76
CA SER A 9 5.18 -7.77 15.65
C SER A 9 4.63 -6.50 16.29
N PRO A 10 3.45 -6.03 15.88
CA PRO A 10 2.86 -4.83 16.45
C PRO A 10 2.56 -5.07 17.93
N VAL A 11 3.34 -4.45 18.81
CA VAL A 11 3.14 -4.59 20.27
C VAL A 11 1.96 -3.73 20.75
N GLN A 12 1.59 -2.71 19.96
CA GLN A 12 0.51 -1.81 20.28
C GLN A 12 -0.83 -2.34 19.77
N VAL A 13 -1.88 -2.10 20.55
CA VAL A 13 -3.26 -2.36 20.15
C VAL A 13 -3.60 -1.46 18.97
N THR A 14 -4.11 -2.04 17.89
CA THR A 14 -4.62 -1.27 16.76
C THR A 14 -6.05 -0.84 17.08
N VAL A 15 -6.26 0.47 17.14
CA VAL A 15 -7.55 1.07 17.42
C VAL A 15 -8.22 1.45 16.11
N LEU A 16 -9.40 0.87 15.85
CA LEU A 16 -10.20 1.16 14.66
C LEU A 16 -11.41 2.01 15.09
N PRO A 17 -11.41 3.32 14.79
CA PRO A 17 -12.55 4.18 15.06
C PRO A 17 -13.72 3.83 14.11
N PRO A 18 -14.97 4.15 14.46
CA PRO A 18 -16.08 4.04 13.54
C PRO A 18 -15.91 5.01 12.38
N ASP A 19 -16.46 4.65 11.22
CA ASP A 19 -16.61 5.57 10.11
C ASP A 19 -17.70 6.63 10.43
N GLU A 20 -17.74 7.75 9.70
CA GLU A 20 -18.63 8.89 10.00
C GLU A 20 -20.11 8.51 10.20
N ASP A 21 -20.58 7.47 9.48
CA ASP A 21 -21.96 6.98 9.52
C ASP A 21 -22.15 5.68 10.33
N TRP A 22 -21.12 5.24 11.07
CA TRP A 22 -21.15 3.98 11.82
C TRP A 22 -21.23 4.22 13.34
N THR A 23 -22.06 3.44 14.04
CA THR A 23 -21.95 3.26 15.49
C THR A 23 -21.71 1.81 15.88
N PHE A 24 -20.83 1.58 16.85
CA PHE A 24 -20.58 0.24 17.38
C PHE A 24 -21.55 -0.20 18.49
N ALA A 25 -22.45 0.69 18.93
CA ALA A 25 -23.40 0.43 20.01
C ALA A 25 -24.28 -0.84 19.87
N PRO A 26 -24.73 -1.28 18.66
CA PRO A 26 -25.60 -2.45 18.54
C PRO A 26 -24.86 -3.79 18.57
N PHE A 27 -23.52 -3.80 18.60
CA PHE A 27 -22.72 -5.03 18.53
C PHE A 27 -22.29 -5.50 19.91
N GLN A 28 -22.30 -6.82 20.11
CA GLN A 28 -21.91 -7.46 21.38
C GLN A 28 -20.53 -8.13 21.30
N SER A 29 -20.06 -8.47 20.10
CA SER A 29 -18.75 -9.08 19.91
C SER A 29 -18.11 -8.66 18.59
N ALA A 30 -16.79 -8.77 18.54
CA ALA A 30 -15.98 -8.52 17.35
C ALA A 30 -15.01 -9.69 17.14
N ALA A 31 -14.73 -10.01 15.89
CA ALA A 31 -13.70 -10.96 15.49
C ALA A 31 -12.78 -10.32 14.46
N ALA A 32 -11.47 -10.39 14.69
CA ALA A 32 -10.48 -9.92 13.73
C ALA A 32 -9.84 -11.10 12.99
N ARG A 33 -9.59 -10.90 11.70
CA ARG A 33 -8.76 -11.78 10.88
C ARG A 33 -7.90 -10.94 9.95
N LEU A 34 -6.74 -11.48 9.62
CA LEU A 34 -5.79 -10.82 8.75
C LEU A 34 -5.69 -11.63 7.45
N ILE A 35 -5.77 -10.96 6.31
CA ILE A 35 -5.59 -11.56 4.99
C ILE A 35 -4.24 -11.10 4.46
N ASP A 36 -3.43 -12.06 4.03
CA ASP A 36 -2.12 -11.78 3.43
C ASP A 36 -2.23 -11.35 1.96
N PRO A 37 -1.16 -10.82 1.37
CA PRO A 37 -1.16 -10.37 -0.04
C PRO A 37 -1.54 -11.45 -1.05
N ASP A 38 -1.42 -12.74 -0.71
CA ASP A 38 -1.80 -13.87 -1.56
C ASP A 38 -3.26 -14.30 -1.34
N GLY A 39 -3.99 -13.60 -0.46
CA GLY A 39 -5.38 -13.90 -0.09
C GLY A 39 -5.52 -14.98 0.99
N MET A 40 -4.44 -15.41 1.63
CA MET A 40 -4.50 -16.40 2.70
C MET A 40 -4.82 -15.76 4.04
N GLN A 41 -5.80 -16.34 4.75
CA GLN A 41 -6.18 -15.90 6.08
C GLN A 41 -5.14 -16.34 7.13
N ARG A 42 -4.69 -15.39 7.95
CA ARG A 42 -3.89 -15.61 9.16
C ARG A 42 -4.76 -15.50 10.41
N THR A 43 -4.45 -16.32 11.39
CA THR A 43 -5.15 -16.40 12.68
C THR A 43 -4.26 -15.87 13.81
N GLY A 44 -4.83 -15.69 15.00
CA GLY A 44 -4.09 -15.24 16.20
C GLY A 44 -4.30 -13.77 16.57
N LEU A 45 -5.09 -13.03 15.79
CA LEU A 45 -5.59 -11.72 16.20
C LEU A 45 -6.83 -11.88 17.07
N THR A 46 -7.00 -10.98 18.03
CA THR A 46 -8.23 -10.89 18.84
C THR A 46 -8.78 -9.48 18.76
N ALA A 47 -10.08 -9.35 18.48
CA ALA A 47 -10.78 -8.07 18.53
C ALA A 47 -11.60 -7.97 19.82
N SER A 48 -11.62 -6.80 20.44
CA SER A 48 -12.46 -6.51 21.59
C SER A 48 -13.25 -5.22 21.36
N LEU A 49 -14.41 -5.17 22.03
CA LEU A 49 -15.32 -4.03 22.05
C LEU A 49 -15.28 -3.34 23.43
N GLU A 50 -14.16 -3.42 24.14
CA GLU A 50 -14.05 -2.86 25.51
C GLU A 50 -14.10 -1.32 25.51
N GLY A 51 -13.71 -0.68 24.40
CA GLY A 51 -13.77 0.78 24.18
C GLY A 51 -15.10 1.30 23.61
N LEU A 52 -16.18 0.52 23.65
CA LEU A 52 -17.47 0.93 23.09
C LEU A 52 -18.04 2.21 23.74
N PRO A 53 -18.74 3.05 22.97
CA PRO A 53 -19.07 2.92 21.53
C PRO A 53 -18.01 3.51 20.58
N GLU A 54 -16.82 3.86 21.08
CA GLU A 54 -15.90 4.78 20.41
C GLU A 54 -14.93 4.11 19.44
N HIS A 55 -14.58 2.84 19.64
CA HIS A 55 -13.65 2.11 18.77
C HIS A 55 -13.69 0.59 18.96
N VAL A 56 -13.10 -0.12 18.00
CA VAL A 56 -12.73 -1.53 18.12
C VAL A 56 -11.24 -1.64 18.40
N GLU A 57 -10.85 -2.47 19.36
CA GLU A 57 -9.46 -2.75 19.67
C GLU A 57 -9.05 -4.08 19.05
N VAL A 58 -7.99 -4.09 18.25
CA VAL A 58 -7.40 -5.30 17.69
C VAL A 58 -6.03 -5.53 18.33
N VAL A 59 -5.94 -6.64 19.05
CA VAL A 59 -4.71 -7.10 19.70
C VAL A 59 -4.00 -8.08 18.78
N TRP A 60 -2.73 -7.80 18.55
CA TRP A 60 -1.85 -8.61 17.72
C TRP A 60 -1.22 -9.77 18.50
N PRO A 61 -0.91 -10.89 17.83
CA PRO A 61 -0.14 -11.96 18.44
C PRO A 61 1.28 -11.50 18.80
N LYS A 62 1.86 -12.12 19.83
CA LYS A 62 3.24 -11.83 20.27
C LYS A 62 4.30 -12.20 19.23
N GLU A 63 4.02 -13.20 18.39
CA GLU A 63 4.88 -13.60 17.29
C GLU A 63 4.49 -12.83 16.03
N SER A 64 5.47 -12.44 15.21
CA SER A 64 5.19 -11.76 13.96
C SER A 64 4.42 -12.69 13.01
N VAL A 65 3.30 -12.18 12.50
CA VAL A 65 2.51 -12.82 11.43
C VAL A 65 2.78 -12.20 10.06
N LEU A 66 3.56 -11.11 10.01
CA LEU A 66 3.85 -10.33 8.80
C LEU A 66 5.09 -10.89 8.10
N ASP A 67 4.93 -12.04 7.46
CA ASP A 67 6.03 -12.85 6.91
C ASP A 67 6.45 -12.50 5.48
N LYS A 68 5.70 -11.62 4.79
CA LYS A 68 5.95 -11.24 3.41
C LYS A 68 5.57 -9.77 3.15
N PRO A 69 6.27 -9.09 2.21
CA PRO A 69 5.90 -7.74 1.82
C PRO A 69 4.60 -7.74 1.02
N GLY A 70 3.88 -6.63 1.05
CA GLY A 70 2.65 -6.44 0.29
C GLY A 70 1.58 -5.68 1.06
N LEU A 71 0.40 -5.60 0.47
CA LEU A 71 -0.76 -4.98 1.11
C LEU A 71 -1.56 -6.04 1.85
N TRP A 72 -1.50 -5.99 3.17
CA TRP A 72 -2.27 -6.87 4.05
C TRP A 72 -3.62 -6.25 4.38
N GLN A 73 -4.63 -7.06 4.67
CA GLN A 73 -5.97 -6.55 5.02
C GLN A 73 -6.39 -7.06 6.39
N LEU A 74 -6.60 -6.12 7.32
CA LEU A 74 -7.23 -6.41 8.60
C LEU A 74 -8.74 -6.29 8.42
N LEU A 75 -9.43 -7.41 8.59
CA LEU A 75 -10.88 -7.51 8.52
C LEU A 75 -11.45 -7.70 9.92
N VAL A 76 -12.49 -6.94 10.23
CA VAL A 76 -13.22 -7.06 11.49
C VAL A 76 -14.67 -7.37 11.20
N ASP A 77 -15.13 -8.48 11.77
CA ASP A 77 -16.51 -8.93 11.72
C ASP A 77 -17.17 -8.59 13.06
N LEU A 78 -18.27 -7.83 13.02
CA LEU A 78 -19.02 -7.40 14.20
C LEU A 78 -20.33 -8.17 14.30
N THR A 79 -20.70 -8.64 15.49
CA THR A 79 -21.90 -9.46 15.69
C THR A 79 -22.84 -8.85 16.72
N THR A 80 -24.12 -8.69 16.36
CA THR A 80 -25.18 -8.18 17.25
C THR A 80 -25.71 -9.27 18.18
N GLU A 81 -26.51 -8.89 19.17
CA GLU A 81 -27.21 -9.83 20.07
C GLU A 81 -28.06 -10.86 19.30
N ASP A 82 -28.78 -10.42 18.27
CA ASP A 82 -29.59 -11.28 17.39
C ASP A 82 -28.77 -12.20 16.46
N GLY A 83 -27.43 -12.19 16.57
CA GLY A 83 -26.52 -12.99 15.75
C GLY A 83 -26.29 -12.47 14.32
N LYS A 84 -26.75 -11.26 13.99
CA LYS A 84 -26.46 -10.63 12.69
C LYS A 84 -25.00 -10.20 12.66
N THR A 85 -24.33 -10.46 11.55
CA THR A 85 -22.92 -10.08 11.34
C THR A 85 -22.81 -8.94 10.34
N GLN A 86 -21.98 -7.95 10.63
CA GLN A 86 -21.62 -6.86 9.73
C GLN A 86 -20.11 -6.77 9.58
N HIS A 87 -19.65 -6.51 8.35
CA HIS A 87 -18.23 -6.45 8.01
C HIS A 87 -17.73 -5.02 8.03
N PHE A 88 -16.83 -4.70 8.97
CA PHE A 88 -16.13 -3.41 9.01
C PHE A 88 -15.30 -3.21 7.73
N PRO A 89 -15.12 -1.96 7.24
CA PRO A 89 -14.37 -1.73 6.02
C PRO A 89 -12.93 -2.25 6.20
N PRO A 90 -12.34 -2.89 5.18
CA PRO A 90 -11.00 -3.44 5.30
C PRO A 90 -9.99 -2.37 5.68
N TYR A 91 -9.23 -2.62 6.74
CA TYR A 91 -8.12 -1.77 7.11
C TYR A 91 -6.86 -2.27 6.40
N ASN A 92 -6.41 -1.53 5.38
CA ASN A 92 -5.27 -1.91 4.56
C ASN A 92 -3.96 -1.55 5.27
N LEU A 93 -3.05 -2.52 5.36
CA LEU A 93 -1.79 -2.45 6.08
C LEU A 93 -0.63 -2.66 5.09
N PRO A 94 0.08 -1.59 4.69
CA PRO A 94 1.27 -1.75 3.88
C PRO A 94 2.39 -2.37 4.72
N VAL A 95 2.93 -3.49 4.23
CA VAL A 95 4.09 -4.18 4.81
C VAL A 95 5.25 -4.10 3.83
N GLU A 96 6.31 -3.42 4.25
CA GLU A 96 7.48 -3.11 3.43
C GLU A 96 8.65 -4.06 3.71
N GLN A 97 9.58 -4.15 2.75
CA GLN A 97 10.83 -4.89 2.90
C GLN A 97 12.01 -3.99 2.54
N GLU A 98 13.08 -4.04 3.33
CA GLU A 98 14.33 -3.34 3.05
C GLU A 98 15.19 -4.11 2.03
N ASP A 99 14.80 -4.06 0.76
CA ASP A 99 15.52 -4.72 -0.35
C ASP A 99 16.34 -3.77 -1.22
N GLY A 100 16.44 -2.50 -0.80
CA GLY A 100 17.20 -1.45 -1.47
C GLY A 100 16.38 -0.60 -2.44
N TRP A 101 15.11 -0.93 -2.71
CA TRP A 101 14.18 -0.02 -3.39
C TRP A 101 13.73 1.12 -2.47
N HIS A 102 12.89 2.02 -2.98
CA HIS A 102 12.26 2.99 -2.09
C HIS A 102 11.26 2.32 -1.15
N THR A 103 11.27 2.80 0.10
CA THR A 103 10.18 2.68 1.05
C THR A 103 9.28 3.92 0.99
N ILE A 104 8.10 3.84 1.61
CA ILE A 104 7.15 4.94 1.78
C ILE A 104 7.86 6.16 2.39
N ASP A 105 8.66 5.96 3.45
CA ASP A 105 9.42 7.04 4.07
C ASP A 105 10.37 7.71 3.09
N SER A 106 11.19 6.91 2.42
CA SER A 106 12.18 7.46 1.50
C SER A 106 11.54 8.18 0.29
N LEU A 107 10.31 7.81 -0.08
CA LEU A 107 9.53 8.55 -1.07
C LEU A 107 9.01 9.87 -0.52
N ARG A 108 8.40 9.85 0.67
CA ARG A 108 7.87 11.07 1.32
C ARG A 108 8.95 12.11 1.55
N ASP A 109 10.15 11.69 1.95
CA ASP A 109 11.30 12.57 2.12
C ASP A 109 11.68 13.34 0.84
N GLN A 110 11.45 12.72 -0.31
CA GLN A 110 11.82 13.28 -1.62
C GLN A 110 10.64 13.92 -2.36
N TRP A 111 9.41 13.55 -1.99
CA TRP A 111 8.17 13.94 -2.62
C TRP A 111 7.23 14.57 -1.60
N ARG A 112 7.31 15.89 -1.50
CA ARG A 112 6.54 16.68 -0.52
C ARG A 112 5.03 16.47 -0.61
N ASP A 113 4.50 16.36 -1.82
CA ASP A 113 3.06 16.26 -2.09
C ASP A 113 2.63 14.80 -2.38
N ALA A 114 3.32 13.83 -1.79
CA ALA A 114 2.95 12.43 -1.89
C ALA A 114 1.57 12.18 -1.25
N PRO A 115 0.78 11.20 -1.75
CA PRO A 115 -0.52 10.82 -1.19
C PRO A 115 -0.44 10.63 0.31
N MET A 116 -1.41 11.13 1.08
CA MET A 116 -1.38 10.99 2.54
C MET A 116 -1.71 9.58 3.01
N ASP A 117 -2.50 8.83 2.24
CA ASP A 117 -2.77 7.42 2.52
C ASP A 117 -1.54 6.56 2.16
N ASP A 118 -1.02 5.85 3.15
CA ASP A 118 0.14 4.97 2.97
C ASP A 118 -0.21 3.73 2.16
N ALA A 119 -1.46 3.22 2.24
CA ALA A 119 -1.88 2.08 1.44
C ALA A 119 -1.91 2.45 -0.05
N GLU A 120 -2.49 3.61 -0.37
CA GLU A 120 -2.50 4.16 -1.74
C GLU A 120 -1.08 4.40 -2.27
N LEU A 121 -0.23 5.09 -1.49
CA LEU A 121 1.16 5.34 -1.87
C LEU A 121 1.94 4.03 -2.06
N PHE A 122 1.71 3.03 -1.20
CA PHE A 122 2.34 1.72 -1.33
C PHE A 122 1.95 1.03 -2.64
N VAL A 123 0.67 1.03 -3.01
CA VAL A 123 0.20 0.43 -4.28
C VAL A 123 0.85 1.11 -5.49
N LEU A 124 0.93 2.44 -5.50
CA LEU A 124 1.58 3.19 -6.57
C LEU A 124 3.08 2.87 -6.65
N MET A 125 3.74 2.80 -5.50
CA MET A 125 5.17 2.51 -5.37
C MET A 125 5.53 1.10 -5.84
N GLN A 126 4.73 0.09 -5.47
CA GLN A 126 4.92 -1.30 -5.92
C GLN A 126 4.64 -1.42 -7.42
N SER A 127 3.56 -0.80 -7.91
CA SER A 127 3.26 -0.79 -9.35
C SER A 127 4.38 -0.15 -10.16
N ALA A 128 4.95 0.96 -9.66
CA ALA A 128 6.10 1.61 -10.28
C ALA A 128 7.34 0.73 -10.28
N ARG A 129 7.59 0.00 -9.18
CA ARG A 129 8.68 -0.97 -9.08
C ARG A 129 8.52 -2.07 -10.12
N ASP A 130 7.37 -2.72 -10.19
CA ASP A 130 7.11 -3.81 -11.14
C ASP A 130 7.36 -3.36 -12.58
N GLN A 131 6.90 -2.16 -12.94
CA GLN A 131 7.15 -1.57 -14.25
C GLN A 131 8.64 -1.31 -14.49
N CYS A 132 9.36 -0.79 -13.48
CA CYS A 132 10.79 -0.56 -13.57
C CYS A 132 11.58 -1.87 -13.72
N GLU A 133 11.23 -2.91 -12.96
CA GLU A 133 11.87 -4.23 -13.03
C GLU A 133 11.60 -4.91 -14.38
N ALA A 134 10.35 -4.87 -14.87
CA ALA A 134 9.98 -5.41 -16.17
C ALA A 134 10.71 -4.69 -17.33
N PHE A 135 10.90 -3.37 -17.23
CA PHE A 135 11.60 -2.60 -18.24
C PHE A 135 13.12 -2.64 -18.09
N ALA A 136 13.68 -2.81 -16.91
CA ALA A 136 15.13 -2.74 -16.71
C ALA A 136 15.87 -3.98 -17.24
N PRO A 137 17.22 -3.92 -17.37
CA PRO A 137 18.03 -5.13 -17.46
C PRO A 137 17.98 -5.91 -16.14
N ALA A 138 18.12 -7.24 -16.19
CA ALA A 138 18.16 -8.07 -14.99
C ALA A 138 19.26 -7.58 -14.03
N LEU A 139 18.88 -7.33 -12.79
CA LEU A 139 19.80 -6.92 -11.74
C LEU A 139 20.57 -8.14 -11.21
N THR A 140 21.87 -7.98 -11.05
CA THR A 140 22.73 -8.94 -10.35
C THR A 140 23.42 -8.18 -9.21
N GLY A 141 22.80 -8.20 -8.03
CA GLY A 141 23.30 -7.49 -6.84
C GLY A 141 22.37 -6.35 -6.37
N PRO A 142 22.89 -5.39 -5.58
CA PRO A 142 22.07 -4.36 -4.94
C PRO A 142 21.43 -3.42 -5.95
N VAL A 143 20.24 -2.90 -5.61
CA VAL A 143 19.48 -1.95 -6.44
C VAL A 143 20.30 -0.67 -6.64
N PRO A 144 20.68 -0.31 -7.88
CA PRO A 144 21.44 0.91 -8.13
C PRO A 144 20.63 2.18 -7.84
N LEU A 145 21.29 3.27 -7.45
CA LEU A 145 20.62 4.54 -7.15
C LEU A 145 19.73 5.05 -8.29
N ARG A 146 20.15 4.86 -9.55
CA ARG A 146 19.34 5.27 -10.72
C ARG A 146 18.03 4.48 -10.86
N PHE A 147 17.96 3.24 -10.35
CA PHE A 147 16.75 2.43 -10.34
C PHE A 147 15.78 2.95 -9.29
N ARG A 148 16.29 3.25 -8.09
CA ARG A 148 15.51 3.93 -7.04
C ARG A 148 14.92 5.25 -7.55
N GLN A 149 15.75 6.10 -8.14
CA GLN A 149 15.29 7.37 -8.71
C GLN A 149 14.22 7.16 -9.80
N ALA A 150 14.40 6.17 -10.68
CA ALA A 150 13.42 5.82 -11.70
C ALA A 150 12.07 5.38 -11.08
N GLN A 151 12.10 4.56 -10.02
CA GLN A 151 10.90 4.16 -9.29
C GLN A 151 10.17 5.38 -8.70
N ALA A 152 10.89 6.31 -8.05
CA ALA A 152 10.30 7.51 -7.49
C ALA A 152 9.65 8.39 -8.57
N MET A 153 10.31 8.58 -9.72
CA MET A 153 9.75 9.31 -10.86
C MET A 153 8.52 8.62 -11.43
N GLN A 154 8.56 7.30 -11.58
CA GLN A 154 7.43 6.53 -12.12
C GLN A 154 6.24 6.53 -11.15
N THR A 155 6.49 6.45 -9.84
CA THR A 155 5.43 6.53 -8.81
C THR A 155 4.67 7.86 -8.91
N ARG A 156 5.39 8.98 -9.05
CA ARG A 156 4.79 10.31 -9.25
C ARG A 156 4.01 10.40 -10.56
N ALA A 157 4.53 9.80 -11.63
CA ALA A 157 3.85 9.77 -12.91
C ALA A 157 2.51 9.01 -12.83
N LEU A 158 2.48 7.85 -12.14
CA LEU A 158 1.25 7.09 -11.91
C LEU A 158 0.22 7.87 -11.09
N TRP A 159 0.66 8.57 -10.04
CA TRP A 159 -0.21 9.44 -9.25
C TRP A 159 -0.84 10.57 -10.08
N ASN A 160 -0.01 11.31 -10.81
CA ASN A 160 -0.46 12.43 -11.64
C ASN A 160 -1.41 11.96 -12.76
N ALA A 161 -1.16 10.79 -13.34
CA ALA A 161 -2.04 10.18 -14.32
C ALA A 161 -3.44 9.88 -13.74
N GLY A 162 -3.50 9.33 -12.52
CA GLY A 162 -4.77 9.09 -11.83
C GLY A 162 -5.55 10.37 -11.52
N HIS A 163 -4.85 11.45 -11.15
CA HIS A 163 -5.46 12.75 -10.82
C HIS A 163 -5.97 13.49 -12.05
N THR A 164 -5.18 13.54 -13.13
CA THR A 164 -5.56 14.26 -14.35
C THR A 164 -6.71 13.60 -15.10
N ALA A 165 -6.90 12.28 -14.96
CA ALA A 165 -8.06 11.59 -15.50
C ALA A 165 -9.38 11.99 -14.82
N GLN A 166 -9.35 12.50 -13.58
CA GLN A 166 -10.56 12.99 -12.89
C GLN A 166 -11.02 14.37 -13.40
N ASP A 167 -10.13 15.17 -14.00
CA ASP A 167 -10.43 16.54 -14.48
C ASP A 167 -10.91 16.60 -15.95
N GLN A 168 -10.91 15.47 -16.68
CA GLN A 168 -11.36 15.38 -18.07
C GLN A 168 -12.70 14.62 -18.20
N PHE A 169 -13.74 15.05 -17.48
CA PHE A 169 -15.11 14.64 -17.80
C PHE A 169 -15.73 15.58 -18.84
N GLY A 170 -15.21 15.49 -20.08
CA GLY A 170 -15.86 16.02 -21.28
C GLY A 170 -16.86 14.99 -21.82
N ALA A 171 -18.05 15.45 -22.18
CA ALA A 171 -19.12 14.64 -22.77
C ALA A 171 -18.71 14.14 -24.16
N GLU A 172 -17.96 13.02 -24.23
CA GLU A 172 -18.02 11.97 -25.27
C GLU A 172 -16.83 11.00 -25.12
N GLY A 173 -17.11 9.79 -24.64
CA GLY A 173 -16.31 8.59 -24.95
C GLY A 173 -15.11 8.31 -24.05
N MET A 174 -15.23 7.23 -23.27
CA MET A 174 -14.21 6.59 -22.44
C MET A 174 -12.85 6.45 -23.17
N THR A 175 -11.99 7.46 -23.05
CA THR A 175 -10.60 7.34 -23.48
C THR A 175 -9.78 6.94 -22.26
N VAL A 176 -9.51 5.65 -22.12
CA VAL A 176 -8.49 5.18 -21.17
C VAL A 176 -7.14 5.62 -21.72
N THR A 177 -6.61 6.73 -21.21
CA THR A 177 -5.26 7.19 -21.53
C THR A 177 -4.26 6.27 -20.85
N ALA A 178 -3.76 5.29 -21.59
CA ALA A 178 -2.58 4.56 -21.16
C ALA A 178 -1.38 5.51 -21.21
N PHE A 179 -0.87 5.93 -20.06
CA PHE A 179 0.33 6.74 -19.98
C PHE A 179 1.56 5.82 -20.06
N PRO A 180 2.28 5.77 -21.19
CA PRO A 180 3.48 4.97 -21.28
C PRO A 180 4.52 5.50 -20.28
N MET A 181 5.35 4.62 -19.75
CA MET A 181 6.49 5.02 -18.91
C MET A 181 7.32 6.11 -19.59
N ASP A 182 7.62 7.18 -18.84
CA ASP A 182 8.30 8.38 -19.35
C ASP A 182 9.70 8.07 -19.89
N TRP A 183 10.14 8.85 -20.88
CA TRP A 183 11.43 8.65 -21.53
C TRP A 183 12.61 8.83 -20.57
N GLN A 184 12.51 9.71 -19.57
CA GLN A 184 13.55 9.92 -18.56
C GLN A 184 13.67 8.72 -17.64
N VAL A 185 12.54 8.15 -17.21
CA VAL A 185 12.50 6.91 -16.42
C VAL A 185 13.19 5.78 -17.20
N LYS A 186 12.86 5.63 -18.49
CA LYS A 186 13.51 4.66 -19.37
C LYS A 186 15.02 4.90 -19.51
N ALA A 187 15.45 6.15 -19.66
CA ALA A 187 16.86 6.52 -19.77
C ALA A 187 17.65 6.24 -18.48
N LEU A 188 17.02 6.37 -17.30
CA LEU A 188 17.62 6.00 -16.01
C LEU A 188 17.79 4.47 -15.89
N LEU A 189 16.78 3.70 -16.29
CA LEU A 189 16.80 2.24 -16.21
C LEU A 189 17.73 1.61 -17.26
N ARG A 190 17.74 2.17 -18.48
CA ARG A 190 18.54 1.72 -19.62
C ARG A 190 19.24 2.91 -20.30
N PRO A 191 20.34 3.41 -19.72
CA PRO A 191 21.10 4.49 -20.35
C PRO A 191 21.63 4.05 -21.71
N THR A 192 21.28 4.78 -22.77
CA THR A 192 21.94 4.60 -24.06
C THR A 192 23.39 5.05 -23.92
N ARG A 193 24.33 4.15 -24.18
CA ARG A 193 25.73 4.57 -24.36
C ARG A 193 25.72 5.59 -25.49
N ALA A 194 26.28 6.77 -25.26
CA ALA A 194 26.71 7.61 -26.35
C ALA A 194 27.72 6.77 -27.14
N ILE A 195 27.27 6.13 -28.22
CA ILE A 195 28.17 5.52 -29.19
C ILE A 195 29.03 6.68 -29.66
N GLY A 196 30.34 6.57 -29.43
CA GLY A 196 31.31 7.62 -29.70
C GLY A 196 31.02 8.26 -31.06
N GLY A 197 30.67 9.54 -31.03
CA GLY A 197 30.78 10.38 -32.21
C GLY A 197 32.25 10.31 -32.61
N PHE A 198 32.51 9.65 -33.74
CA PHE A 198 33.80 9.65 -34.38
C PHE A 198 34.27 11.11 -34.58
N PHE A 199 35.39 11.45 -33.94
CA PHE A 199 36.32 12.44 -34.45
C PHE A 199 37.19 11.78 -35.52
#